data_AF-A0A318YS18-F1
#
_entry.id   AF-A0A318YS18-F1
#
_cell.length_a   1.000
_cell.length_b   1.000
_cell.length_c   1.000
_cell.angle_alpha   90.00
_cell.angle_beta   90.00
_cell.angle_gamma   90.00
#
_symmetry.space_group_name_H-M   'P 1'
#
loop_
_entity.id
_entity.type
_entity.pdbx_description
1 polymer ?
#
loop_
_entity_poly.entity_id
_entity_poly.type
_entity_poly.pdbx_seq_one_letter_code
_entity_poly.pdbx_strand_id
1 'polypeptide(L)' 'MQRHACHCHKDTEIDNTSFLFNGDIVDGSEPSLVRKHHLQGGSVRNHSKFVNGDLDRETFLAFFCQQ' A
#
# COMPACT_ATOMS: atom_id res chain seq x y z
N MET A 1 -14.10 3.46 -21.43
CA MET A 1 -13.12 2.54 -20.81
C MET A 1 -12.81 3.08 -19.42
N GLN A 2 -13.41 2.52 -18.38
CA GLN A 2 -13.01 2.83 -17.00
C GLN A 2 -11.58 2.31 -16.80
N ARG A 3 -10.64 3.22 -16.51
CA ARG A 3 -9.29 2.85 -16.11
C ARG A 3 -9.39 2.51 -14.62
N HIS A 4 -9.41 1.21 -14.31
CA HIS A 4 -9.44 0.73 -12.94
C HIS A 4 -8.06 0.90 -12.30
N ALA A 5 -8.02 1.28 -11.02
CA ALA A 5 -6.81 1.16 -10.22
C ALA A 5 -6.34 -0.30 -10.18
N CYS A 6 -5.02 -0.55 -10.25
CA CYS A 6 -4.42 -1.87 -9.95
C CYS A 6 -3.34 -1.71 -8.90
N HIS A 7 -3.51 -2.48 -7.84
CA HIS A 7 -2.53 -2.69 -6.79
C HIS A 7 -2.14 -4.15 -6.87
N CYS A 8 -0.93 -4.39 -7.34
CA CYS A 8 -0.52 -5.71 -7.76
C CYS A 8 0.85 -5.98 -7.10
N HIS A 9 0.94 -7.04 -6.28
CA HIS A 9 2.21 -7.51 -5.73
C HIS A 9 2.53 -8.89 -6.29
N LYS A 10 3.77 -9.09 -6.73
CA LYS A 10 4.22 -10.35 -7.35
C LYS A 10 5.62 -10.70 -6.88
N ASP A 11 5.83 -11.98 -6.57
CA ASP A 11 7.12 -12.52 -6.16
C ASP A 11 7.72 -11.80 -4.92
N THR A 12 6.86 -11.15 -4.12
CA THR A 12 7.24 -10.49 -2.86
C THR A 12 6.93 -11.41 -1.69
N GLU A 13 7.96 -11.74 -0.91
CA GLU A 13 7.81 -12.52 0.32
C GLU A 13 7.41 -11.62 1.48
N ILE A 14 6.47 -12.07 2.29
CA ILE A 14 6.04 -11.37 3.52
C ILE A 14 6.18 -12.37 4.65
N ASP A 15 7.00 -12.04 5.65
CA ASP A 15 7.10 -12.89 6.83
C ASP A 15 5.83 -12.78 7.68
N ASN A 16 5.63 -13.74 8.58
CA ASN A 16 4.48 -13.83 9.47
C ASN A 16 4.46 -12.75 10.57
N THR A 17 5.46 -11.87 10.64
CA THR A 17 5.54 -10.75 11.59
C THR A 17 5.24 -9.40 10.93
N SER A 18 5.20 -9.37 9.59
CA SER A 18 5.10 -8.17 8.78
C SER A 18 3.73 -8.00 8.12
N PHE A 19 3.42 -6.77 7.73
CA PHE A 19 2.14 -6.42 7.11
C PHE A 19 2.35 -5.70 5.78
N LEU A 20 1.64 -6.16 4.75
CA LEU A 20 1.51 -5.47 3.47
C LEU A 20 0.09 -4.94 3.32
N PHE A 21 -0.04 -3.63 3.10
CA PHE A 21 -1.27 -2.99 2.69
C PHE A 21 -1.21 -2.75 1.19
N ASN A 22 -1.94 -3.56 0.41
CA ASN A 22 -1.95 -3.50 -1.05
C ASN A 22 -3.24 -2.84 -1.54
N GLY A 23 -3.21 -1.52 -1.66
CA GLY A 23 -4.38 -0.68 -1.92
C GLY A 23 -4.16 0.75 -1.44
N ASP A 24 -4.94 1.68 -1.98
CA ASP A 24 -4.99 3.05 -1.46
C ASP A 24 -5.76 3.06 -0.14
N ILE A 25 -5.20 3.72 0.88
CA ILE A 25 -5.85 3.97 2.17
C ILE A 25 -6.15 5.46 2.25
N VAL A 26 -7.22 5.85 1.56
CA VAL A 26 -7.67 7.23 1.44
C VAL A 26 -9.15 7.31 1.83
N ASP A 27 -9.50 8.23 2.73
CA ASP A 27 -10.90 8.51 3.05
C ASP A 27 -11.51 9.52 2.06
N GLY A 28 -12.68 9.20 1.53
CA GLY A 28 -13.56 10.13 0.81
C GLY A 28 -13.10 10.71 -0.54
N SER A 29 -11.84 10.56 -0.97
CA SER A 29 -11.43 10.98 -2.31
C SER A 29 -11.66 9.85 -3.32
N GLU A 30 -12.50 10.09 -4.34
CA GLU A 30 -12.58 9.22 -5.53
C GLU A 30 -11.15 8.96 -6.00
N PRO A 31 -10.65 7.70 -5.94
CA PRO A 31 -9.29 7.40 -6.33
C PRO A 31 -9.11 7.87 -7.77
N SER A 32 -8.06 8.66 -8.03
CA SER A 32 -7.86 9.18 -9.38
C SER A 32 -7.80 8.00 -10.35
N LEU A 33 -8.58 8.08 -11.44
CA LEU A 33 -8.83 6.99 -12.40
C LEU A 33 -7.55 6.41 -13.06
N VAL A 34 -6.34 6.85 -12.68
CA VAL A 34 -5.07 6.40 -13.26
C VAL A 34 -4.00 6.23 -12.17
N ARG A 35 -4.16 5.26 -11.28
CA ARG A 35 -3.11 4.84 -10.33
C ARG A 35 -2.81 3.36 -10.47
N LYS A 36 -1.54 3.03 -10.67
CA LYS A 36 -1.04 1.66 -10.79
C LYS A 36 0.16 1.51 -9.86
N HIS A 37 0.00 0.72 -8.81
CA HIS A 37 1.05 0.45 -7.83
C HIS A 37 1.48 -1.01 -7.97
N HIS A 38 2.71 -1.21 -8.43
CA HIS A 38 3.29 -2.54 -8.63
C HIS A 38 4.45 -2.77 -7.66
N LEU A 39 4.32 -3.79 -6.84
CA LEU A 39 5.39 -4.31 -6.00
C LEU A 39 5.92 -5.60 -6.62
N GLN A 40 7.21 -5.64 -6.95
CA GLN A 40 7.81 -6.80 -7.62
C GLN A 40 9.09 -7.24 -6.90
N GLY A 41 9.11 -8.51 -6.48
CA GLY A 41 10.26 -9.09 -5.82
C GLY A 41 10.47 -8.59 -4.39
N GLY A 42 11.60 -8.98 -3.80
CA GLY A 42 12.03 -8.55 -2.48
C GLY A 42 11.26 -9.22 -1.33
N SER A 43 11.47 -8.69 -0.13
CA SER A 43 10.85 -9.23 1.08
C SER A 43 10.47 -8.14 2.08
N VAL A 44 9.26 -8.20 2.62
CA VAL A 44 8.82 -7.41 3.79
C VAL A 44 9.01 -8.26 5.03
N ARG A 45 9.95 -7.86 5.90
CA ARG A 45 10.40 -8.66 7.05
C ARG A 45 10.63 -7.82 8.30
N ASN A 46 10.88 -8.48 9.43
CA ASN A 46 11.31 -7.88 10.70
C ASN A 46 10.27 -6.91 11.30
N HIS A 47 9.01 -7.34 11.44
CA HIS A 47 7.93 -6.51 11.98
C HIS A 47 7.68 -5.22 11.16
N SER A 48 8.13 -5.18 9.90
CA SER A 48 7.92 -4.05 9.01
C SER A 48 6.46 -3.95 8.58
N LYS A 49 6.01 -2.72 8.35
CA LYS A 49 4.75 -2.41 7.69
C LYS A 49 5.06 -1.76 6.33
N PHE A 50 4.44 -2.22 5.26
CA PHE A 50 4.64 -1.70 3.90
C PHE A 50 3.29 -1.33 3.28
N VAL A 51 3.25 -0.21 2.55
CA VAL A 51 2.06 0.24 1.81
C VAL A 51 2.40 0.30 0.32
N ASN A 52 1.67 -0.49 -0.48
CA ASN A 52 1.67 -0.44 -1.94
C ASN A 52 0.41 0.28 -2.42
N GLY A 53 0.40 1.59 -2.28
CA GLY A 53 -0.75 2.44 -2.58
C GLY A 53 -0.57 3.82 -1.97
N ASP A 54 -1.54 4.70 -2.21
CA ASP A 54 -1.54 6.04 -1.63
C ASP A 54 -2.07 6.04 -0.20
N LEU A 55 -1.58 6.99 0.60
CA LEU A 55 -2.05 7.27 1.94
C LEU A 55 -2.64 8.67 1.98
N ASP A 56 -3.81 8.82 2.59
CA ASP A 56 -4.26 10.16 2.98
C ASP A 56 -3.42 10.69 4.15
N ARG A 57 -3.65 11.96 4.47
CA ARG A 57 -2.90 12.64 5.54
C ARG A 57 -3.06 11.94 6.88
N GLU A 58 -4.27 11.51 7.23
CA GLU A 58 -4.54 10.94 8.54
C GLU A 58 -3.87 9.57 8.69
N THR A 59 -3.97 8.74 7.66
CA THR A 59 -3.33 7.44 7.58
C THR A 59 -1.81 7.58 7.57
N PHE A 60 -1.25 8.52 6.81
CA PHE A 60 0.19 8.81 6.83
C PHE A 60 0.67 9.13 8.25
N LEU A 61 -0.03 10.02 8.96
CA LEU A 61 0.31 10.37 10.34
C LEU A 61 0.17 9.18 11.29
N ALA A 62 -0.88 8.36 11.15
CA ALA A 62 -1.05 7.16 11.95
C ALA A 62 0.08 6.14 11.71
N PHE A 63 0.57 6.04 10.47
CA PHE A 63 1.57 5.06 10.08
C PHE A 63 2.99 5.46 10.49
N PHE A 64 3.35 6.73 10.35
CA PHE A 64 4.73 7.21 10.50
C PHE A 64 4.95 8.09 11.74
N CYS A 65 3.90 8.59 12.38
CA CYS A 65 4.02 9.58 13.45
C CYS A 65 3.46 9.13 14.81
N GLN A 66 2.88 7.93 14.92
CA GLN A 66 2.56 7.35 16.22
C GLN A 66 3.77 6.61 16.79
N GLN A 67 4.29 7.12 17.92
CA GLN A 67 5.29 6.46 18.78
C GLN A 67 4.58 5.73 19.92
#